data_AF-A0A2V7TVD7-F1
#
_entry.id   AF-A0A2V7TVD7-F1
#
_cell.length_a   1.000
_cell.length_b   1.000
_cell.length_c   1.000
_cell.angle_alpha   90.00
_cell.angle_beta   90.00
_cell.angle_gamma   90.00
#
_symmetry.space_group_name_H-M   'P 1'
#
loop_
_entity.id
_entity.type
_entity.pdbx_description
1 polymer ?
#
loop_
_entity_poly.entity_id
_entity_poly.type
_entity_poly.pdbx_seq_one_letter_code
_entity_poly.pdbx_strand_id
1 'polypeptide(L)'
;MKLNPNPPSGAAPFTLNVSLCGSRPVPPVDGYPLTFTLAWGDGRRHTRYFCRNDHTYETPGVYQATVCATDGIEGHESCAGFRVKVE
;
A
#
# COMPACT_ATOMS: atom_id res chain seq x y z
N MET A 1 0.40 -6.21 9.27
CA MET A 1 0.51 -4.90 8.60
C MET A 1 -0.62 -3.99 9.06
N LYS A 2 -0.36 -2.71 9.34
CA LYS A 2 -1.43 -1.71 9.54
C LYS A 2 -1.61 -0.96 8.21
N LEU A 3 -2.83 -0.99 7.67
CA LEU A 3 -3.20 -0.36 6.40
C LEU A 3 -4.48 0.45 6.61
N ASN A 4 -4.47 1.71 6.19
CA ASN A 4 -5.65 2.58 6.14
C ASN A 4 -5.65 3.28 4.78
N PRO A 5 -6.52 2.84 3.87
CA PRO A 5 -7.84 3.49 3.73
C PRO A 5 -9.00 2.48 3.63
N ASN A 6 -10.19 2.82 4.15
CA ASN A 6 -11.36 1.92 4.16
C ASN A 6 -12.68 2.62 3.81
N PRO A 7 -13.46 2.08 2.84
CA PRO A 7 -13.02 1.84 1.47
C PRO A 7 -12.80 3.18 0.74
N PRO A 8 -11.74 3.31 -0.08
CA PRO A 8 -11.49 4.55 -0.80
C PRO A 8 -12.36 4.69 -2.06
N SER A 9 -13.16 5.75 -2.13
CA SER A 9 -13.92 6.12 -3.33
C SER A 9 -14.04 7.63 -3.52
N GLY A 10 -14.15 8.09 -4.76
CA GLY A 10 -14.37 9.50 -5.09
C GLY A 10 -14.37 9.77 -6.59
N ALA A 11 -14.57 11.02 -6.99
CA ALA A 11 -14.56 11.43 -8.40
C ALA A 11 -13.13 11.58 -8.94
N ALA A 12 -12.92 11.36 -10.23
CA ALA A 12 -11.65 11.65 -10.90
C ALA A 12 -11.39 13.16 -11.03
N PRO A 13 -10.15 13.65 -10.79
CA PRO A 13 -9.01 12.90 -10.28
C PRO A 13 -9.15 12.62 -8.76
N PHE A 14 -8.94 11.36 -8.35
CA PHE A 14 -9.03 10.94 -6.95
C PHE A 14 -7.65 10.65 -6.36
N THR A 15 -7.24 11.43 -5.36
CA THR A 15 -5.99 11.20 -4.62
C THR A 15 -6.24 10.31 -3.41
N LEU A 16 -5.68 9.09 -3.48
CA LEU A 16 -5.67 8.15 -2.38
C LEU A 16 -4.44 8.37 -1.50
N ASN A 17 -4.66 8.56 -0.21
CA ASN A 17 -3.62 8.64 0.80
C ASN A 17 -3.52 7.31 1.54
N VAL A 18 -2.37 6.63 1.47
CA VAL A 18 -2.09 5.37 2.16
C VAL A 18 -1.13 5.62 3.31
N SER A 19 -1.49 5.12 4.50
CA SER A 19 -0.61 5.10 5.67
C SER A 19 -0.34 3.66 6.13
N LEU A 20 0.94 3.33 6.22
CA LEU A 20 1.53 2.09 6.73
C LEU A 20 2.30 2.32 8.04
N CYS A 21 2.30 3.54 8.57
CA CYS A 21 3.00 3.88 9.80
C CYS A 21 2.53 3.00 10.97
N GLY A 22 3.47 2.58 11.80
CA GLY A 22 3.23 1.65 12.90
C GLY A 22 3.10 0.18 12.49
N SER A 23 3.31 -0.15 11.20
CA SER A 23 3.62 -1.52 10.79
C SER A 23 4.97 -1.95 11.36
N ARG A 24 5.03 -3.16 11.90
CA ARG A 24 6.22 -3.77 12.51
C ARG A 24 6.21 -5.29 12.26
N PRO A 25 7.37 -5.94 12.13
CA PRO A 25 7.44 -7.40 12.15
C PRO A 25 6.97 -7.94 13.50
N VAL A 26 6.42 -9.16 13.50
CA VAL A 26 6.00 -9.89 14.69
C VAL A 26 6.47 -11.35 14.57
N PRO A 27 7.42 -11.81 15.43
CA PRO A 27 8.07 -11.07 16.50
C PRO A 27 8.91 -9.88 15.97
N PRO A 28 9.20 -8.86 16.79
CA PRO A 28 10.09 -7.77 16.39
C PRO A 28 11.45 -8.31 15.97
N VAL A 29 11.98 -7.82 14.85
CA VAL A 29 13.32 -8.14 14.38
C VAL A 29 14.12 -6.84 14.38
N ASP A 30 15.05 -6.71 15.33
CA ASP A 30 15.88 -5.53 15.46
C ASP A 30 16.82 -5.40 14.26
N GLY A 31 16.91 -4.20 13.68
CA GLY A 31 17.77 -3.92 12.53
C GLY A 31 17.19 -4.29 11.17
N TYR A 32 15.98 -4.83 11.09
CA TYR A 32 15.29 -5.16 9.83
C TYR A 32 14.09 -4.24 9.61
N PRO A 33 14.29 -3.03 9.02
CA PRO A 33 13.18 -2.15 8.70
C PRO A 33 12.30 -2.79 7.62
N LEU A 34 10.98 -2.63 7.76
CA LEU A 34 10.06 -3.13 6.74
C LEU A 34 10.23 -2.36 5.44
N THR A 35 10.37 -3.10 4.34
CA THR A 35 10.23 -2.60 2.98
C THR A 35 8.79 -2.77 2.54
N PHE A 36 8.20 -1.71 2.00
CA PHE A 36 6.85 -1.76 1.45
C PHE A 36 6.87 -1.65 -0.06
N THR A 37 6.02 -2.45 -0.69
CA THR A 37 5.71 -2.39 -2.11
C THR A 37 4.23 -2.09 -2.28
N LEU A 38 3.89 -1.04 -3.03
CA LEU A 38 2.54 -0.69 -3.43
C LEU A 38 2.40 -0.87 -4.93
N ALA A 39 1.47 -1.70 -5.36
CA ALA A 39 0.96 -1.73 -6.73
C ALA A 39 -0.43 -1.09 -6.72
N TRP A 40 -0.64 -0.01 -7.47
CA TRP A 40 -1.87 0.77 -7.39
C TRP A 40 -3.03 0.21 -8.23
N GLY A 41 -2.75 -0.80 -9.07
CA GLY A 41 -3.77 -1.41 -9.94
C GLY A 41 -4.00 -0.66 -11.25
N ASP A 42 -3.33 0.47 -11.47
CA ASP A 42 -3.33 1.26 -12.71
C ASP A 42 -2.02 1.08 -13.53
N GLY A 43 -1.20 0.09 -13.15
CA GLY A 43 0.12 -0.17 -13.73
C GLY A 43 1.28 0.53 -13.01
N ARG A 44 1.02 1.48 -12.10
CA ARG A 44 2.07 2.13 -11.30
C ARG A 44 2.42 1.31 -10.06
N ARG A 45 3.70 1.30 -9.71
CA ARG A 45 4.24 0.58 -8.55
C ARG A 45 5.32 1.39 -7.85
N HIS A 46 5.32 1.35 -6.53
CA HIS A 46 6.32 2.00 -5.67
C HIS A 46 6.88 1.00 -4.68
N THR A 47 8.21 0.93 -4.55
CA THR A 47 8.88 0.09 -3.55
C THR A 47 9.92 0.92 -2.80
N ARG A 48 9.66 1.25 -1.54
CA ARG A 48 10.55 2.06 -0.69
C ARG A 48 10.20 1.91 0.80
N TYR A 49 11.12 2.37 1.65
CA TYR A 49 10.91 2.58 3.09
C TYR A 49 10.05 3.83 3.37
N PHE A 50 8.80 3.85 2.92
CA PHE A 50 7.86 4.90 3.32
C PHE A 50 6.83 4.34 4.27
N CYS A 51 6.41 5.16 5.24
CA CYS A 51 5.25 4.85 6.05
C CYS A 51 3.98 5.56 5.54
N ARG A 52 4.11 6.52 4.62
CA ARG A 52 2.98 7.19 3.95
C ARG A 52 3.27 7.36 2.47
N ASN A 53 2.27 7.18 1.64
CA ASN A 53 2.37 7.44 0.21
C ASN A 53 1.01 7.89 -0.32
N ASP A 54 1.01 8.76 -1.31
CA ASP A 54 -0.17 9.19 -2.03
C ASP A 54 -0.11 8.73 -3.49
N HIS A 55 -1.29 8.56 -4.09
CA HIS A 55 -1.41 8.26 -5.52
C HIS A 55 -2.72 8.78 -6.08
N THR A 56 -2.64 9.40 -7.25
CA THR A 56 -3.79 10.01 -7.92
C THR A 56 -4.23 9.14 -9.09
N TYR A 57 -5.50 8.74 -9.06
CA TYR A 57 -6.17 8.07 -10.16
C TYR A 57 -6.86 9.11 -11.04
N GLU A 58 -6.36 9.27 -12.27
CA GLU A 58 -6.81 10.31 -13.21
C GLU A 58 -8.11 9.95 -13.95
N THR A 59 -8.41 8.65 -14.06
CA THR A 59 -9.57 8.16 -14.82
C THR A 59 -10.57 7.43 -13.93
N PRO A 60 -11.88 7.53 -14.20
CA PRO A 60 -12.87 6.68 -13.54
C PRO A 60 -12.59 5.19 -13.79
N GLY A 61 -12.86 4.36 -12.79
CA GLY A 61 -12.58 2.94 -12.84
C GLY A 61 -12.52 2.27 -11.47
N VAL A 62 -12.44 0.94 -11.48
CA VAL A 62 -12.20 0.15 -10.27
C VAL A 62 -10.77 -0.39 -10.33
N TYR A 63 -9.95 0.03 -9.37
CA TYR A 63 -8.55 -0.36 -9.28
C TYR A 63 -8.35 -1.36 -8.14
N GLN A 64 -7.59 -2.42 -8.42
CA GLN A 64 -7.20 -3.40 -7.41
C GLN A 64 -5.77 -3.11 -6.94
N ALA A 65 -5.67 -2.31 -5.88
CA ALA A 65 -4.39 -1.98 -5.28
C ALA A 65 -3.93 -3.10 -4.34
N THR A 66 -2.62 -3.36 -4.31
CA THR A 66 -1.99 -4.36 -3.45
C THR A 66 -0.80 -3.74 -2.74
N VAL A 67 -0.71 -3.95 -1.43
CA VAL A 67 0.42 -3.57 -0.60
C VAL A 67 1.08 -4.84 -0.08
N CYS A 68 2.40 -4.95 -0.22
CA CYS A 68 3.21 -6.00 0.38
C CYS A 68 4.24 -5.40 1.33
N ALA A 69 4.49 -6.05 2.46
CA ALA A 69 5.48 -5.70 3.45
C ALA A 69 6.43 -6.88 3.66
N THR A 70 7.73 -6.61 3.68
CA THR A 70 8.77 -7.62 3.97
C THR A 70 9.84 -7.03 4.89
N ASP A 71 10.40 -7.84 5.77
CA ASP A 71 11.57 -7.50 6.59
C ASP A 71 12.90 -7.79 5.86
N GLY A 72 12.87 -8.30 4.63
CA GLY A 72 14.06 -8.66 3.85
C GLY A 72 14.51 -10.11 4.03
N ILE A 73 13.84 -10.90 4.88
CA ILE A 73 14.07 -12.33 5.04
C ILE A 73 13.21 -13.08 4.02
N GLU A 74 13.80 -14.06 3.34
CA GLU A 74 13.09 -14.88 2.36
C GLU A 74 11.89 -15.58 3.02
N GLY A 75 10.72 -15.51 2.38
CA GLY A 75 9.47 -16.06 2.91
C GLY A 75 8.75 -15.19 3.94
N HIS A 76 9.36 -14.10 4.42
CA HIS A 76 8.72 -13.13 5.31
C HIS A 76 8.11 -11.97 4.51
N GLU A 77 7.12 -12.27 3.68
CA GLU A 77 6.30 -11.28 3.00
C GLU A 77 4.83 -11.40 3.42
N SER A 78 4.19 -10.27 3.65
CA SER A 78 2.75 -10.19 3.91
C SER A 78 2.12 -9.17 2.97
N CYS A 79 1.14 -9.61 2.18
CA CYS A 79 0.42 -8.75 1.25
C CYS A 79 -1.05 -8.58 1.66
N ALA A 80 -1.61 -7.41 1.35
CA ALA A 80 -3.03 -7.11 1.47
C ALA A 80 -3.51 -6.33 0.24
N GLY A 81 -4.67 -6.73 -0.30
CA GLY A 81 -5.32 -6.06 -1.42
C GLY A 81 -6.55 -5.27 -0.99
N PHE A 82 -6.83 -4.16 -1.68
CA PHE A 82 -8.05 -3.38 -1.50
C PHE A 82 -8.52 -2.78 -2.84
N ARG A 83 -9.82 -2.51 -2.94
CA ARG A 83 -10.42 -1.91 -4.13
C ARG A 83 -10.55 -0.40 -3.95
N VAL A 84 -10.19 0.35 -4.99
CA VAL A 84 -10.42 1.79 -5.10
C VAL A 84 -11.46 2.02 -6.17
N LYS A 85 -12.54 2.73 -5.84
CA LYS A 85 -13.61 3.06 -6.80
C LYS A 85 -13.52 4.54 -7.17
N VAL A 86 -13.19 4.82 -8.42
CA VAL A 86 -13.13 6.18 -8.96
C VAL A 86 -14.29 6.38 -9.92
N GLU A 87 -15.05 7.45 -9.73
CA GLU A 87 -16.25 7.80 -10.51
C GLU A 87 -16.05 9.01 -11.42
#